data_AF-B8AQA5-F1
#
_entry.id   AF-B8AQA5-F1
#
_cell.length_a   1.000
_cell.length_b   1.000
_cell.length_c   1.000
_cell.angle_alpha   90.00
_cell.angle_beta   90.00
_cell.angle_gamma   90.00
#
_symmetry.space_group_name_H-M   'P 1'
#
loop_
_entity.id
_entity.type
_entity.pdbx_description
1 polymer ?
#
loop_
_entity_poly.entity_id
_entity_poly.type
_entity_poly.pdbx_seq_one_letter_code
_entity_poly.pdbx_strand_id
1 'polypeptide(L)' 'MEDARSSRCRRRRRRRRGEEEEKLILQIPAVDQGVSPASSENRGECVVQEQGDQSTGQCRIIWLIDRLTNCHFC' A
#
# COMPACT_ATOMS: atom_id res chain seq x y z
N MET A 1 26.88 25.91 1.30
CA MET A 1 25.90 25.44 0.30
C MET A 1 25.97 23.92 0.30
N GLU A 2 25.07 23.24 1.01
CA GLU A 2 24.98 21.78 0.93
C GLU A 2 24.21 21.38 -0.32
N ASP A 3 24.84 20.54 -1.14
CA ASP A 3 24.37 20.12 -2.44
C ASP A 3 22.97 19.48 -2.40
N ALA A 4 22.07 19.99 -3.23
CA ALA A 4 20.72 19.44 -3.44
C ALA A 4 20.71 17.94 -3.81
N ARG A 5 21.84 17.40 -4.31
CA ARG A 5 22.05 15.97 -4.56
C ARG A 5 22.15 15.14 -3.27
N SER A 6 22.76 15.66 -2.21
CA SER A 6 22.89 15.00 -0.90
C SER A 6 21.52 14.86 -0.21
N SER A 7 20.67 15.88 -0.34
CA SER A 7 19.29 15.88 0.17
C SER A 7 18.40 14.82 -0.48
N ARG A 8 18.47 14.62 -1.81
CA ARG A 8 17.68 13.61 -2.52
C ARG A 8 18.07 12.17 -2.13
N CYS A 9 19.35 11.88 -1.96
CA CYS A 9 19.81 10.56 -1.50
C CYS A 9 19.37 10.25 -0.07
N ARG A 10 19.38 11.24 0.84
CA ARG A 10 18.89 11.06 2.22
C ARG A 10 17.39 10.78 2.29
N ARG A 11 16.58 11.46 1.47
CA ARG A 11 15.13 11.20 1.38
C ARG A 11 14.81 9.81 0.81
N ARG A 12 15.55 9.35 -0.20
CA ARG A 12 15.41 7.99 -0.74
C ARG A 12 15.80 6.92 0.28
N ARG A 13 16.86 7.13 1.06
CA ARG A 13 17.27 6.20 2.12
C ARG A 13 16.27 6.11 3.27
N ARG A 14 15.63 7.22 3.65
CA ARG A 14 14.55 7.19 4.66
C ARG A 14 13.32 6.41 4.20
N ARG A 15 12.92 6.56 2.93
CA ARG A 15 11.81 5.77 2.37
C ARG A 15 12.10 4.26 2.40
N ARG A 16 13.32 3.85 2.05
CA ARG A 16 13.72 2.43 2.08
C ARG A 16 13.78 1.82 3.48
N ARG A 17 14.19 2.58 4.51
CA ARG A 17 14.18 2.07 5.89
C ARG A 17 12.78 1.80 6.42
N GLY A 18 11.80 2.63 6.08
CA GLY A 18 10.41 2.41 6.48
C GLY A 18 9.78 1.16 5.86
N GLU A 19 10.17 0.82 4.63
CA GLU A 19 9.70 -0.40 3.94
C GLU A 19 10.38 -1.68 4.45
N GLU A 20 11.61 -1.60 4.99
CA GLU A 20 12.34 -2.75 5.54
C GLU A 20 11.89 -3.15 6.96
N GLU A 21 11.18 -2.28 7.69
CA GLU A 21 10.70 -2.52 9.07
C GLU A 21 9.22 -2.93 9.15
N GLU A 22 8.48 -2.89 8.04
CA GLU A 22 7.08 -3.28 7.96
C GLU A 22 6.93 -4.76 7.64
N LYS A 23 6.37 -5.53 8.58
CA LYS A 23 6.10 -6.96 8.42
C LYS A 23 4.66 -7.18 7.95
N LEU A 24 4.47 -8.01 6.94
CA LEU A 24 3.14 -8.52 6.57
C LEU A 24 2.59 -9.40 7.70
N ILE A 25 1.45 -9.02 8.26
CA ILE A 25 0.77 -9.74 9.34
C ILE A 25 -0.30 -10.65 8.76
N LEU A 26 -1.14 -10.11 7.87
CA LEU A 26 -2.28 -10.80 7.29
C LEU A 26 -2.43 -10.42 5.81
N GLN A 27 -2.85 -11.39 5.00
CA GLN A 27 -3.27 -11.17 3.63
C GLN A 27 -4.50 -12.02 3.35
N ILE A 28 -5.60 -11.39 2.95
CA ILE A 28 -6.86 -12.08 2.64
C ILE A 28 -7.46 -11.57 1.31
N PRO A 29 -8.04 -12.47 0.49
CA PRO A 29 -8.88 -12.03 -0.63
C PRO A 29 -10.17 -11.39 -0.11
N ALA A 30 -10.64 -10.35 -0.79
CA ALA A 30 -11.83 -9.59 -0.43
C ALA A 30 -12.51 -9.02 -1.69
N VAL A 31 -13.67 -8.37 -1.49
CA VAL A 31 -14.41 -7.66 -2.54
C VAL A 31 -14.56 -6.20 -2.12
N ASP A 32 -14.12 -5.27 -2.96
CA ASP A 32 -14.34 -3.83 -2.75
C ASP A 32 -15.80 -3.48 -3.03
N GLN A 33 -16.54 -3.11 -1.98
CA GLN A 33 -17.91 -2.63 -2.11
C GLN A 33 -17.95 -1.12 -1.92
N GLY A 34 -18.24 -0.40 -3.00
CA GLY A 34 -18.56 1.00 -2.95
C GLY A 34 -19.93 1.21 -2.32
N VAL A 35 -19.97 1.70 -1.07
CA VAL A 35 -21.23 2.06 -0.43
C VAL A 35 -21.54 3.52 -0.71
N SER A 36 -22.65 3.77 -1.40
CA SER A 36 -23.29 5.07 -1.51
C SER A 36 -24.57 5.08 -0.67
N PRO A 37 -25.11 6.25 -0.26
CA PRO A 37 -26.36 6.31 0.50
C PRO A 37 -27.56 5.64 -0.19
N ALA A 38 -27.50 5.43 -1.50
CA ALA A 38 -28.59 4.89 -2.31
C ALA A 38 -28.35 3.47 -2.85
N SER A 39 -27.11 2.97 -2.84
CA SER A 39 -26.77 1.63 -3.34
C SER A 39 -25.39 1.16 -2.89
N SER A 40 -25.21 -0.16 -2.78
CA SER A 40 -23.91 -0.80 -2.79
C SER A 40 -23.55 -1.22 -4.21
N GLU A 41 -22.36 -0.83 -4.65
CA GLU A 41 -21.78 -1.21 -5.95
C GLU A 41 -20.59 -2.13 -5.70
N ASN A 42 -20.58 -3.30 -6.34
CA ASN A 42 -19.39 -4.14 -6.35
C ASN A 42 -18.35 -3.52 -7.30
N ARG A 43 -17.23 -3.04 -6.74
CA ARG A 43 -16.14 -2.37 -7.47
C ARG A 43 -15.06 -3.34 -7.96
N GLY A 44 -15.12 -4.61 -7.53
CA GLY A 44 -14.22 -5.67 -7.97
C GLY A 44 -13.58 -6.44 -6.82
N GLU A 45 -12.86 -7.49 -7.20
CA GLU A 45 -12.06 -8.30 -6.27
C GLU A 45 -10.79 -7.54 -5.87
N CYS A 46 -10.34 -7.74 -4.63
CA CYS A 46 -9.14 -7.13 -4.11
C CYS A 46 -8.45 -8.06 -3.09
N VAL A 47 -7.23 -7.70 -2.72
CA VAL A 47 -6.52 -8.32 -1.60
C VAL A 47 -6.32 -7.28 -0.52
N VAL A 48 -6.73 -7.59 0.71
CA VAL A 48 -6.48 -6.74 1.87
C VAL A 48 -5.24 -7.27 2.60
N GLN A 49 -4.28 -6.39 2.82
CA GLN A 49 -3.07 -6.66 3.59
C GLN A 49 -3.06 -5.83 4.87
N GLU A 50 -2.68 -6.47 5.97
CA GLU A 50 -2.27 -5.78 7.19
C GLU A 50 -0.75 -5.83 7.30
N GLN A 51 -0.13 -4.66 7.43
CA GLN A 51 1.30 -4.52 7.63
C GLN A 51 1.57 -3.78 8.95
N GLY A 52 2.46 -4.32 9.76
CA GLY A 52 2.83 -3.76 11.06
C GLY A 52 4.29 -3.33 11.09
N ASP A 53 4.52 -2.10 11.55
CA ASP A 53 5.86 -1.60 11.89
C ASP A 53 6.23 -2.08 13.28
N GLN A 54 7.26 -2.93 13.36
CA GLN A 54 7.70 -3.53 14.63
C GLN A 54 8.34 -2.52 15.59
N SER A 55 8.87 -1.40 15.08
CA SER A 55 9.55 -0.39 15.89
C SER A 55 8.57 0.54 16.59
N THR A 56 7.42 0.81 15.96
CA THR A 56 6.39 1.71 16.48
C THR A 56 5.16 0.98 17.02
N GLY A 57 4.99 -0.31 16.68
CA GLY A 57 3.78 -1.07 16.98
C GLY A 57 2.55 -0.62 16.20
N GLN A 58 2.73 0.26 15.20
CA GLN A 58 1.63 0.74 14.38
C GLN A 58 1.32 -0.25 13.26
N CYS A 59 0.03 -0.46 12.98
CA CYS A 59 -0.43 -1.23 11.84
C CYS A 59 -1.11 -0.33 10.80
N ARG A 60 -1.00 -0.70 9.54
CA ARG A 60 -1.75 -0.10 8.43
C ARG A 60 -2.42 -1.19 7.60
N ILE A 61 -3.60 -0.85 7.06
CA ILE A 61 -4.36 -1.71 6.16
C ILE A 61 -4.19 -1.18 4.74
N ILE A 62 -3.77 -2.05 3.82
CA ILE A 62 -3.58 -1.75 2.40
C ILE A 62 -4.59 -2.56 1.59
N TRP A 63 -5.33 -1.86 0.73
CA TRP A 63 -6.26 -2.47 -0.22
C TRP A 63 -5.57 -2.54 -1.58
N LEU A 64 -5.18 -3.75 -1.99
CA LEU A 64 -4.61 -4.02 -3.30
C LEU A 64 -5.75 -4.38 -4.25
N ILE A 65 -6.27 -3.37 -4.93
CA ILE A 65 -7.30 -3.56 -5.95
C ILE A 65 -6.59 -3.95 -7.24
N ASP A 66 -6.82 -5.18 -7.71
CA ASP A 66 -6.30 -5.61 -9.00
C ASP A 66 -7.18 -5.01 -10.11
N ARG A 67 -6.92 -3.74 -10.43
CA ARG A 67 -7.53 -3.07 -11.58
C ARG A 67 -6.79 -3.41 -12.89
N LEU A 68 -5.80 -4.31 -12.87
CA LEU A 68 -5.06 -4.70 -14.06
C LEU A 68 -5.80 -5.81 -14.82
N THR A 69 -7.09 -5.61 -15.09
CA THR A 69 -7.82 -6.48 -16.01
C THR A 69 -7.35 -6.32 -17.47
N ASN A 70 -6.44 -5.39 -17.80
CA ASN A 70 -5.91 -5.20 -19.16
C ASN A 70 -4.55 -4.45 -19.22
N CYS A 71 -3.58 -4.73 -18.34
CA CYS A 71 -2.20 -4.38 -18.69
C CYS A 71 -1.63 -5.49 -19.58
N HIS A 72 -2.02 -5.46 -20.86
CA HIS A 72 -1.19 -6.06 -21.90
C HIS A 72 0.14 -5.28 -21.91
N PHE A 73 1.11 -5.73 -21.13
CA PHE A 73 2.51 -5.40 -21.39
C PHE A 73 2.89 -6.16 -22.66
N CYS A 74 2.77 -5.47 -23.80
CA CYS A 74 3.41 -5.82 -25.06
C CYS A 74 4.91 -5.50 -24.97
#